data_AF-A0A2V7JBI0-F1
#
_entry.id   AF-A0A2V7JBI0-F1
#
_cell.length_a   1.000
_cell.length_b   1.000
_cell.length_c   1.000
_cell.angle_alpha   90.00
_cell.angle_beta   90.00
_cell.angle_gamma   90.00
#
_symmetry.space_group_name_H-M   'P 1'
#
loop_
_entity.id
_entity.type
_entity.pdbx_description
1 polymer ?
#
loop_
_entity_poly.entity_id
_entity_poly.type
_entity_poly.pdbx_seq_one_letter_code
_entity_poly.pdbx_strand_id
1 'polypeptide(L)'
;MTFKHKLSHRLALLKDRRLAIPVAALAAAVVFACETPLPVSSTGATIADLVISPKNVTLHLNDTVEFTAAAFMNTGDSANVSVTWSTTYGSVTDLGT
;
A
#
# COMPACT_ATOMS: atom_id res chain seq x y z
N MET A 1 21.75 -56.95 -10.18
CA MET A 1 21.33 -56.27 -8.93
C MET A 1 20.77 -54.86 -9.22
N THR A 2 19.80 -54.71 -10.12
CA THR A 2 19.37 -53.39 -10.66
C THR A 2 18.09 -52.83 -9.99
N PHE A 3 17.30 -53.67 -9.32
CA PHE A 3 16.07 -53.24 -8.64
C PHE A 3 16.32 -52.37 -7.41
N LYS A 4 17.35 -52.70 -6.61
CA LYS A 4 17.71 -51.95 -5.39
C LYS A 4 18.10 -50.50 -5.70
N HIS A 5 18.85 -50.29 -6.79
CA HIS A 5 19.28 -48.96 -7.25
C HIS A 5 18.09 -48.10 -7.70
N LYS A 6 17.13 -48.67 -8.43
CA LYS A 6 15.93 -47.93 -8.87
C LYS A 6 15.02 -47.56 -7.70
N LEU A 7 14.93 -48.43 -6.69
CA LEU A 7 14.14 -48.17 -5.48
C LEU A 7 14.78 -47.09 -4.60
N SER A 8 16.09 -47.16 -4.37
CA SER A 8 16.81 -46.14 -3.59
C SER A 8 16.77 -44.76 -4.26
N HIS A 9 16.91 -44.70 -5.58
CA HIS A 9 16.82 -43.44 -6.33
C HIS A 9 15.42 -42.80 -6.25
N ARG A 10 14.35 -43.61 -6.33
CA ARG A 10 12.98 -43.10 -6.20
C ARG A 10 12.66 -42.64 -4.77
N LEU A 11 13.18 -43.32 -3.75
CA LEU A 11 13.04 -42.92 -2.34
C LEU A 11 13.76 -41.60 -2.03
N ALA A 12 14.94 -41.38 -2.60
CA ALA A 12 15.67 -40.12 -2.46
C ALA A 12 14.86 -38.94 -3.02
N LEU A 13 14.37 -39.05 -4.25
CA LEU A 13 13.55 -38.01 -4.88
C LEU A 13 12.22 -37.76 -4.13
N LEU A 14 11.60 -38.81 -3.56
CA LEU A 14 10.38 -38.65 -2.78
C LEU A 14 10.63 -37.93 -1.45
N LYS A 15 11.80 -38.12 -0.84
CA LYS A 15 12.20 -37.50 0.42
C LYS A 15 12.52 -36.01 0.25
N ASP A 16 13.20 -35.64 -0.85
CA ASP A 16 13.45 -34.24 -1.19
C ASP A 16 12.14 -33.50 -1.48
N ARG A 17 11.21 -34.14 -2.21
CA ARG A 17 9.88 -33.56 -2.47
C ARG A 17 9.04 -33.40 -1.20
N ARG A 18 9.16 -34.31 -0.22
CA ARG A 18 8.47 -34.19 1.07
C ARG A 18 8.95 -33.03 1.92
N LEU A 19 10.21 -32.60 1.76
CA LEU A 19 10.77 -31.45 2.47
C LEU A 19 10.57 -30.13 1.70
N ALA A 20 10.50 -30.18 0.36
CA ALA A 20 10.27 -28.99 -0.45
C ALA A 20 8.86 -28.39 -0.28
N ILE A 21 7.83 -29.24 -0.13
CA ILE A 21 6.43 -28.81 0.02
C ILE A 21 6.20 -27.95 1.28
N PRO A 22 6.63 -28.36 2.51
CA PRO A 22 6.43 -27.54 3.70
C PRO A 22 7.27 -26.26 3.68
N VAL A 23 8.48 -26.29 3.09
CA VAL A 23 9.33 -25.09 2.97
C VAL A 23 8.71 -24.05 2.04
N ALA A 24 8.16 -24.48 0.90
CA ALA A 24 7.46 -23.59 -0.02
C ALA A 24 6.17 -23.01 0.61
N ALA A 25 5.44 -23.81 1.38
CA ALA A 25 4.25 -23.35 2.09
C ALA A 25 4.58 -22.29 3.17
N LEU A 26 5.68 -22.50 3.92
CA LEU A 26 6.13 -21.54 4.93
C LEU A 26 6.57 -20.21 4.30
N ALA A 27 7.28 -20.26 3.17
CA ALA A 27 7.70 -19.07 2.43
C ALA A 27 6.51 -18.27 1.89
N ALA A 28 5.48 -18.95 1.36
CA ALA A 28 4.25 -18.30 0.90
C ALA A 28 3.51 -17.61 2.05
N ALA A 29 3.41 -18.25 3.23
CA ALA A 29 2.73 -17.66 4.39
C ALA A 29 3.38 -16.35 4.87
N VAL A 30 4.70 -16.22 4.79
CA VAL A 30 5.41 -14.97 5.13
C VAL A 30 5.06 -13.83 4.17
N VAL A 31 4.83 -14.13 2.89
CA VAL A 31 4.45 -13.11 1.88
C VAL A 31 3.01 -12.65 2.07
N PHE A 32 2.09 -13.54 2.44
CA PHE A 32 0.66 -13.19 2.63
C PHE A 32 0.33 -12.61 4.01
N ALA A 33 1.23 -12.69 4.98
CA ALA A 33 1.01 -12.16 6.33
C ALA A 33 1.30 -10.65 6.47
N CYS A 34 1.86 -10.01 5.43
CA CYS A 34 2.10 -8.57 5.48
C CYS A 34 0.85 -7.84 4.98
N GLU A 35 0.30 -7.02 5.88
CA GLU A 35 -0.84 -6.11 5.72
C GLU A 35 -2.22 -6.76 5.68
N THR A 36 -2.71 -7.19 6.84
CA THR A 36 -4.14 -7.01 7.16
C THR A 36 -4.31 -5.65 7.83
N PRO A 37 -4.79 -4.61 7.13
CA PRO A 37 -5.15 -3.36 7.78
C PRO A 37 -6.21 -3.68 8.83
N LEU A 38 -5.88 -3.48 10.10
CA LEU A 38 -6.88 -3.55 11.16
C LEU A 38 -7.89 -2.44 10.88
N PRO A 39 -9.20 -2.73 10.76
CA PRO A 39 -10.19 -1.68 10.72
C PRO A 39 -10.22 -1.03 12.09
N VAL A 40 -9.52 0.11 12.23
CA VAL A 40 -9.62 0.97 13.40
C VAL A 40 -11.01 1.59 13.37
N SER A 41 -11.99 0.91 13.97
CA SER A 41 -13.32 1.48 14.23
C SER A 41 -13.20 2.50 15.36
N SER A 42 -12.69 3.68 15.04
CA SER A 42 -12.73 4.85 15.90
C SER A 42 -14.13 5.47 15.83
N THR A 43 -15.01 5.01 16.72
CA THR A 43 -16.31 5.65 16.97
C THR A 43 -16.05 7.06 17.51
N GLY A 44 -15.90 8.03 16.61
CA GLY A 44 -15.54 9.41 16.92
C GLY A 44 -14.31 9.96 16.18
N ALA A 45 -13.79 9.27 15.16
CA ALA A 45 -12.80 9.89 14.28
C ALA A 45 -13.43 11.02 13.47
N THR A 46 -13.06 12.24 13.81
CA THR A 46 -13.36 13.44 13.03
C THR A 46 -12.08 13.89 12.35
N ILE A 47 -12.21 14.52 11.19
CA ILE A 47 -11.09 15.21 10.54
C ILE A 47 -10.64 16.32 11.49
N ALA A 48 -9.38 16.27 11.90
CA ALA A 48 -8.79 17.26 12.81
C ALA A 48 -7.93 18.26 12.04
N ASP A 49 -7.19 17.79 11.03
CA ASP A 49 -6.24 18.62 10.29
C ASP A 49 -6.35 18.41 8.77
N LEU A 50 -6.17 19.50 8.03
CA LEU A 50 -6.02 19.50 6.56
C LEU A 50 -4.73 20.24 6.21
N VAL A 51 -3.76 19.50 5.66
CA VAL A 51 -2.45 20.05 5.28
C VAL A 51 -2.39 20.18 3.77
N ILE A 52 -2.04 21.38 3.30
CA ILE A 52 -1.88 21.69 1.87
C ILE A 52 -0.42 22.04 1.59
N SER A 53 0.14 21.47 0.52
CA SER A 53 1.49 21.74 0.05
C SER A 53 1.52 21.97 -1.46
N PRO A 54 2.24 23.00 -1.96
CA PRO A 54 2.95 24.04 -1.21
C PRO A 54 2.01 25.03 -0.51
N LYS A 55 2.46 25.66 0.59
CA LYS A 55 1.66 26.65 1.33
C LYS A 55 1.47 27.95 0.54
N ASN A 56 2.57 28.44 -0.02
CA ASN A 56 2.62 29.63 -0.86
C ASN A 56 3.43 29.31 -2.11
N VAL A 57 3.02 29.86 -3.24
CA VAL A 57 3.74 29.73 -4.51
C VAL A 57 3.66 31.05 -5.26
N THR A 58 4.73 31.38 -5.96
CA THR A 58 4.78 32.50 -6.92
C THR A 58 5.00 31.90 -8.30
N LEU A 59 4.10 32.22 -9.23
CA LEU A 59 4.10 31.69 -10.59
C LEU A 59 4.24 32.82 -11.59
N HIS A 60 4.83 32.54 -12.75
CA HIS A 60 4.81 33.46 -13.88
C HIS A 60 3.51 33.30 -14.68
N LEU A 61 3.28 34.21 -15.62
CA LEU A 61 2.10 34.14 -16.48
C LEU A 61 2.11 32.82 -17.27
N ASN A 62 0.97 32.11 -17.24
CA ASN A 62 0.74 30.82 -17.90
C ASN A 62 1.45 29.60 -17.27
N ASP A 63 2.09 29.75 -16.11
CA ASP A 63 2.59 28.60 -15.35
C ASP A 63 1.45 27.89 -14.62
N THR A 64 1.59 26.58 -14.44
CA THR A 64 0.71 25.76 -13.62
C THR A 64 1.47 25.21 -12.41
N VAL A 65 0.74 24.95 -11.33
CA VAL A 65 1.28 24.32 -10.11
C VAL A 65 0.30 23.28 -9.62
N GLU A 66 0.84 22.21 -9.06
CA GLU A 66 0.05 21.20 -8.38
C GLU A 66 0.05 21.46 -6.88
N PHE A 67 -1.14 21.34 -6.28
CA PHE A 67 -1.31 21.34 -4.83
C PHE A 67 -1.72 19.96 -4.37
N THR A 68 -1.08 19.48 -3.32
CA THR A 68 -1.47 18.25 -2.63
C THR A 68 -2.15 18.61 -1.32
N ALA A 69 -3.33 18.05 -1.10
CA ALA A 69 -4.06 18.13 0.17
C ALA A 69 -4.09 16.76 0.84
N ALA A 70 -3.71 16.70 2.12
CA ALA A 70 -3.80 15.51 2.95
C ALA A 70 -4.59 15.84 4.21
N ALA A 71 -5.62 15.04 4.50
CA ALA A 71 -6.39 15.16 5.72
C ALA A 71 -5.95 14.13 6.75
N PHE A 72 -5.90 14.56 8.02
CA PHE A 72 -5.56 13.72 9.16
C PHE A 72 -6.72 13.72 10.16
N MET A 73 -7.03 12.53 10.66
CA MET A 73 -8.02 12.35 11.72
C MET A 73 -7.43 12.78 13.05
N ASN A 74 -8.29 13.00 14.05
CA ASN A 74 -7.87 13.24 15.44
C ASN A 74 -6.99 12.12 16.03
N THR A 75 -7.00 10.93 15.43
CA THR A 75 -6.12 9.81 15.77
C THR A 75 -4.72 9.91 15.16
N GLY A 76 -4.49 10.86 14.24
CA GLY A 76 -3.24 11.03 13.48
C GLY A 76 -3.19 10.23 12.17
N ASP A 77 -4.21 9.42 11.89
CA ASP A 77 -4.29 8.61 10.66
C ASP A 77 -4.71 9.46 9.46
N SER A 78 -4.24 9.09 8.25
CA SER A 78 -4.68 9.73 7.01
C SER A 78 -6.14 9.40 6.69
N ALA A 79 -6.93 10.41 6.32
CA ALA A 79 -8.31 10.26 5.87
C ALA A 79 -8.48 10.68 4.42
N ASN A 80 -9.36 9.96 3.71
CA ASN A 80 -9.86 10.40 2.41
C ASN A 80 -10.95 11.46 2.64
N VAL A 81 -10.74 12.66 2.09
CA VAL A 81 -11.72 13.74 2.10
C VAL A 81 -11.86 14.33 0.71
N SER A 82 -13.08 14.73 0.34
CA SER A 82 -13.34 15.54 -0.84
C SER A 82 -13.00 17.00 -0.54
N VAL A 83 -12.05 17.59 -1.28
CA VAL A 83 -11.64 18.98 -1.11
C VAL A 83 -12.25 19.83 -2.23
N THR A 84 -12.89 20.94 -1.88
CA THR A 84 -13.39 21.91 -2.86
C THR A 84 -12.43 23.07 -2.97
N TRP A 85 -11.91 23.32 -4.17
CA TRP A 85 -10.97 24.40 -4.44
C TRP A 85 -11.67 25.64 -4.99
N SER A 86 -11.22 26.82 -4.56
CA SER A 86 -11.65 28.09 -5.14
C SER A 86 -10.47 29.06 -5.22
N THR A 87 -10.47 29.92 -6.22
CA THR A 87 -9.44 30.96 -6.41
C THR A 87 -10.11 32.31 -6.65
N THR A 88 -9.46 33.38 -6.20
CA THR A 88 -9.88 34.75 -6.53
C THR A 88 -9.52 35.11 -7.98
N TYR A 89 -8.42 34.55 -8.50
CA TYR A 89 -7.91 34.85 -9.84
C TYR A 89 -7.39 33.58 -10.54
N GLY A 90 -7.66 33.45 -11.83
CA GLY A 90 -7.26 32.28 -12.63
C GLY A 90 -8.22 31.10 -12.50
N SER A 91 -7.70 29.89 -12.71
CA SER A 91 -8.46 28.64 -12.68
C SER A 91 -7.76 27.61 -11.79
N VAL A 92 -8.54 26.94 -10.94
CA VAL A 92 -8.09 25.78 -10.15
C VAL A 92 -9.00 24.60 -10.48
N THR A 93 -8.43 23.42 -10.68
CA THR A 93 -9.15 22.19 -11.02
C THR A 93 -8.71 21.06 -10.11
N ASP A 94 -9.66 20.21 -9.71
CA ASP A 94 -9.40 19.02 -8.88
C ASP A 94 -8.92 17.81 -9.71
N LEU A 95 -8.82 18.00 -11.03
CA LEU A 95 -8.21 17.05 -11.94
C LEU A 95 -6.71 17.29 -11.91
N GLY A 96 -5.99 16.57 -11.04
CA GLY A 96 -4.53 16.46 -11.13
C GLY A 96 -4.15 16.00 -12.54
N THR A 97 -3.14 16.63 -13.13
CA THR A 97 -2.69 16.35 -14.50
C THR A 97 -1.80 15.11 -14.60
#